data_AF-A0A7J2UQQ1-F1
#
_entry.id   AF-A0A7J2UQQ1-F1
#
_cell.length_a   1.000
_cell.length_b   1.000
_cell.length_c   1.000
_cell.angle_alpha   90.00
_cell.angle_beta   90.00
_cell.angle_gamma   90.00
#
_symmetry.space_group_name_H-M   'P 1'
#
loop_
_entity.id
_entity.type
_entity.pdbx_description
1 polymer ?
#
loop_
_entity_poly.entity_id
_entity_poly.type
_entity_poly.pdbx_seq_one_letter_code
_entity_poly.pdbx_strand_id
1 'polypeptide(L)' 'KVAIVIEPTVVKGQPHHRYHGKVGVVREKRGKAYVVEVRDGGKIKKLVVRREHLRMVA' A
#
# COMPACT_ATOMS: atom_id res chain seq x y z
N LYS A 1 2.12 1.30 -11.23
CA LYS A 1 2.65 1.58 -9.86
C LYS A 1 1.50 2.07 -9.00
N VAL A 2 1.56 1.92 -7.68
CA VAL A 2 0.47 2.35 -6.78
C VAL A 2 0.99 3.28 -5.69
N ALA A 3 0.25 4.35 -5.41
CA ALA A 3 0.46 5.20 -4.25
C ALA A 3 -0.37 4.65 -3.09
N ILE A 4 0.24 4.62 -1.91
CA ILE A 4 -0.44 4.27 -0.66
C ILE A 4 -1.05 5.54 -0.10
N VAL A 5 -2.38 5.65 -0.20
CA VAL A 5 -3.15 6.78 0.31
C VAL A 5 -4.19 6.23 1.26
N ILE A 6 -4.04 6.53 2.54
CA ILE A 6 -4.96 6.04 3.57
C ILE A 6 -6.33 6.70 3.36
N GLU A 7 -7.31 5.91 2.91
CA GLU A 7 -8.72 6.25 3.02
C GLU A 7 -9.16 6.29 4.51
N PRO A 8 -9.45 7.48 5.07
CA PRO A 8 -9.75 7.63 6.50
C PRO A 8 -11.08 6.99 6.92
N THR A 9 -12.03 6.84 6.00
CA THR A 9 -13.35 6.24 6.30
C THR A 9 -13.30 4.72 6.43
N VAL A 10 -12.21 4.08 6.00
CA VAL A 10 -12.05 2.63 6.01
C VAL A 10 -10.91 2.25 6.96
N VAL A 11 -11.24 1.65 8.10
CA VAL A 11 -10.20 1.20 9.05
C VAL A 11 -9.60 -0.16 8.64
N LYS A 12 -10.37 -0.99 7.93
CA LYS A 12 -9.98 -2.36 7.61
C LYS A 12 -8.92 -2.41 6.51
N GLY A 13 -7.79 -3.06 6.81
CA GLY A 13 -6.71 -3.23 5.83
C GLY A 13 -5.88 -1.97 5.60
N GLN A 14 -5.97 -1.03 6.55
CA GLN A 14 -5.19 0.19 6.59
C GLN A 14 -3.69 -0.13 6.81
N PRO A 15 -2.79 0.45 6.01
CA PRO A 15 -1.36 0.36 6.24
C PRO A 15 -0.92 1.29 7.37
N HIS A 16 0.24 1.00 7.97
CA HIS A 16 0.84 1.90 8.96
C HIS A 16 1.07 3.30 8.37
N HIS A 17 0.69 4.35 9.10
CA HIS A 17 0.75 5.77 8.70
C HIS A 17 2.08 6.21 8.07
N ARG A 18 3.22 5.66 8.52
CA ARG A 18 4.56 5.88 7.91
C ARG A 18 4.66 5.62 6.40
N TYR A 19 3.76 4.80 5.83
CA TYR A 19 3.77 4.46 4.41
C TYR A 19 2.79 5.31 3.59
N HIS A 20 2.03 6.18 4.24
CA HIS A 20 1.17 7.14 3.55
C HIS A 20 2.01 8.03 2.62
N GLY A 21 1.52 8.25 1.40
CA GLY A 21 2.19 9.03 0.36
C GLY A 21 3.32 8.30 -0.36
N LYS A 22 3.68 7.08 0.05
CA LYS A 22 4.72 6.31 -0.64
C LYS A 22 4.17 5.62 -1.88
N VAL A 23 5.03 5.50 -2.89
CA VAL A 23 4.74 4.74 -4.12
C VAL A 23 5.42 3.38 -4.05
N GLY A 24 4.67 2.35 -4.42
CA GLY A 24 5.13 0.98 -4.46
C GLY A 24 4.68 0.22 -5.71
N VAL A 25 5.08 -1.05 -5.75
CA VAL A 25 4.74 -1.99 -6.82
C VAL A 25 3.93 -3.14 -6.24
N VAL A 26 2.77 -3.42 -6.84
CA VAL A 26 1.97 -4.59 -6.48
C VAL A 26 2.68 -5.84 -6.99
N ARG A 27 2.94 -6.81 -6.10
CA ARG A 27 3.58 -8.07 -6.46
C ARG A 27 2.59 -9.21 -6.58
N GLU A 28 1.67 -9.30 -5.64
CA GLU A 28 0.67 -10.36 -5.59
C GLU A 28 -0.63 -9.86 -4.98
N LYS A 29 -1.70 -10.61 -5.25
CA LYS A 29 -3.01 -10.44 -4.61
C LYS A 29 -3.16 -11.50 -3.53
N ARG A 30 -3.52 -11.09 -2.31
CA ARG A 30 -3.76 -11.97 -1.17
C ARG A 30 -5.19 -11.77 -0.67
N GLY A 31 -6.09 -12.64 -1.13
CA GLY A 31 -7.51 -12.52 -0.87
C GLY A 31 -8.08 -11.20 -1.42
N LYS A 32 -8.61 -10.35 -0.52
CA LYS A 32 -9.13 -9.01 -0.85
C LYS A 32 -8.08 -7.89 -0.78
N ALA A 33 -6.85 -8.21 -0.38
CA ALA A 33 -5.75 -7.27 -0.26
C ALA A 33 -4.66 -7.53 -1.31
N TYR A 34 -3.73 -6.60 -1.40
CA TYR A 34 -2.57 -6.65 -2.28
C TYR A 34 -1.30 -6.58 -1.45
N VAL A 35 -0.26 -7.28 -1.91
CA VAL A 35 1.08 -7.13 -1.37
C VAL A 35 1.81 -6.09 -2.21
N VAL A 36 2.10 -4.96 -1.59
CA VAL A 36 2.78 -3.82 -2.19
C VAL A 36 4.20 -3.76 -1.65
N GLU A 37 5.17 -3.78 -2.54
CA GLU A 37 6.56 -3.51 -2.20
C GLU A 37 6.83 -2.01 -2.23
N VAL A 38 7.34 -1.50 -1.12
CA VAL A 38 7.69 -0.09 -0.94
C VAL A 38 9.12 0.00 -0.45
N ARG A 39 9.86 0.98 -0.99
CA ARG A 39 11.20 1.31 -0.49
C ARG A 39 11.08 2.25 0.70
N ASP A 40 11.66 1.84 1.83
CA ASP A 40 11.71 2.63 3.05
C ASP A 40 13.18 2.83 3.44
N GLY A 41 13.74 3.97 3.01
CA GLY A 41 15.17 4.22 3.04
C GLY A 41 15.93 3.22 2.14
N GLY A 42 16.84 2.45 2.74
CA GLY A 42 17.63 1.43 2.05
C GLY A 42 16.96 0.05 1.93
N LYS A 43 15.82 -0.19 2.59
CA LYS A 43 15.21 -1.52 2.68
C LYS A 43 13.91 -1.61 1.88
N ILE A 44 13.69 -2.76 1.24
CA ILE A 44 12.41 -3.11 0.60
C ILE A 44 11.51 -3.73 1.65
N LYS A 45 10.29 -3.20 1.79
CA LYS A 45 9.28 -3.71 2.71
C LYS A 45 8.04 -4.14 1.94
N LYS A 46 7.44 -5.25 2.36
CA LYS A 46 6.19 -5.78 1.83
C LYS A 46 5.04 -5.35 2.72
N LEU A 47 4.01 -4.75 2.13
CA LEU A 47 2.83 -4.23 2.82
C LEU A 47 1.59 -4.94 2.30
N VAL A 48 0.78 -5.48 3.21
CA VAL A 48 -0.53 -6.03 2.86
C VAL A 48 -1.56 -4.92 3.01
N VAL A 49 -2.06 -4.40 1.89
CA VAL A 49 -2.93 -3.23 1.85
C VAL A 49 -4.14 -3.52 0.98
N ARG A 50 -5.33 -3.12 1.43
CA ARG A 50 -6.53 -3.27 0.60
C ARG A 50 -6.64 -2.16 -0.45
N ARG A 51 -7.43 -2.42 -1.48
CA ARG A 51 -7.62 -1.51 -2.63
C ARG A 51 -8.07 -0.11 -2.21
N GLU A 52 -8.83 0.01 -1.12
CA GLU A 52 -9.37 1.28 -0.64
C GLU A 52 -8.25 2.26 -0.28
N HIS A 53 -7.08 1.74 0.10
CA HIS A 53 -5.92 2.56 0.44
C HIS A 53 -4.87 2.67 -0.67
N LEU A 54 -5.21 2.26 -1.90
CA LEU A 54 -4.30 2.25 -3.04
C LEU A 54 -4.85 3.11 -4.17
N ARG A 55 -4.02 3.99 -4.73
CA ARG A 55 -4.35 4.75 -5.94
C ARG A 55 -3.37 4.43 -7.05
N MET A 56 -3.88 4.26 -8.27
CA MET A 56 -3.02 4.12 -9.44
C MET A 56 -2.28 5.43 -9.68
N VAL A 57 -0.98 5.33 -9.93
CA VAL A 57 -0.14 6.47 -10.35
C VAL A 57 0.13 6.29 -11.83
N ALA A 58 -0.17 7.34 -12.61
CA ALA A 58 0.16 7.44 -14.03
C ALA A 58 1.69 7.52 -14.24
#